data_AF-A0A1A0LWJ3-F1
#
_entry.id   AF-A0A1A0LWJ3-F1
#
_cell.length_a   1.000
_cell.length_b   1.000
_cell.length_c   1.000
_cell.angle_alpha   90.00
_cell.angle_beta   90.00
_cell.angle_gamma   90.00
#
_symmetry.space_group_name_H-M   'P 1'
#
loop_
_entity.id
_entity.type
_entity.pdbx_description
1 polymer ?
#
loop_
_entity_poly.entity_id
_entity_poly.type
_entity_poly.pdbx_seq_one_letter_code
_entity_poly.pdbx_strand_id
1 'polypeptide(L)'
;MGLLAAPGVAAAKPSSSSSDGASPTSASPPTTDSPKHVPSGQNMAVATNGVVRVEKGTATAISDGQGSVAIARGVDSSAVASGGSKAIARGVGSTAIADVGRCDCASKPNKAIASGDGSVAVAAGSGNTAIASGEESFASTIGVNNTATASGEHSVAIVNGTNNTATASGANSHAGAFGDGNTVSAYGQTAVQVDGSDNTVAVHGSEDADEDHAAVAVVNGDNNDVVVFDSHNQTLVEGDSNTLTVNSSGTSSSSINDNASESTIVGDNNVATVQGAISGVNIHGDGNQAQAGFGGGDTANYVVIDGNNNVGEAGHGDVNYVGIDGNNSTATAFGSYQNQAFVDGDNSTAIAGPGVFNTATAEGPNSHAGALGTNSTAEAGPNETVVVYTP
;
A
#
# COMPACT_ATOMS: atom_id res chain seq x y z
N MET A 1 1.51 -18.74 -32.08
CA MET A 1 2.57 -19.54 -31.44
C MET A 1 3.57 -18.55 -30.86
N GLY A 2 4.11 -18.71 -29.65
CA GLY A 2 3.73 -19.56 -28.50
C GLY A 2 4.09 -18.77 -27.22
N LEU A 3 3.21 -18.71 -26.23
CA LEU A 3 3.13 -19.65 -25.10
C LEU A 3 4.28 -19.45 -24.08
N LEU A 4 3.95 -18.77 -22.98
CA LEU A 4 4.73 -18.75 -21.73
C LEU A 4 4.63 -20.11 -21.02
N ALA A 5 5.64 -20.44 -20.22
CA ALA A 5 5.54 -21.42 -19.13
C ALA A 5 6.65 -21.19 -18.09
N ALA A 6 6.27 -20.82 -16.87
CA ALA A 6 7.10 -20.93 -15.67
C ALA A 6 6.80 -22.27 -14.95
N PRO A 7 7.72 -22.81 -14.13
CA PRO A 7 7.58 -24.15 -13.57
C PRO A 7 6.79 -24.17 -12.25
N GLY A 8 6.01 -25.24 -12.03
CA GLY A 8 5.48 -25.58 -10.71
C GLY A 8 6.45 -26.46 -9.92
N VAL A 9 6.65 -26.15 -8.64
CA VAL A 9 7.36 -27.01 -7.67
C VAL A 9 6.40 -28.06 -7.11
N ALA A 10 6.91 -29.24 -6.72
CA ALA A 10 6.07 -30.32 -6.19
C ALA A 10 6.73 -31.02 -4.98
N ALA A 11 6.03 -31.08 -3.84
CA ALA A 11 6.51 -31.79 -2.65
C ALA A 11 5.37 -32.29 -1.71
N ALA A 12 4.75 -33.43 -2.05
CA ALA A 12 3.96 -34.21 -1.09
C ALA A 12 4.05 -35.73 -1.39
N LYS A 13 4.49 -36.53 -0.42
CA LYS A 13 4.66 -37.99 -0.52
C LYS A 13 4.90 -38.61 0.88
N PRO A 14 4.50 -39.88 1.17
CA PRO A 14 3.52 -40.75 0.53
C PRO A 14 2.34 -41.13 1.47
N SER A 15 1.34 -41.83 0.94
CA SER A 15 0.39 -42.60 1.74
C SER A 15 1.01 -43.89 2.31
N SER A 16 0.47 -44.38 3.43
CA SER A 16 0.76 -45.71 3.98
C SER A 16 -0.05 -46.80 3.26
N SER A 17 0.54 -47.99 3.13
CA SER A 17 0.02 -49.08 2.29
C SER A 17 -0.51 -50.28 3.06
N SER A 18 -1.73 -50.72 2.74
CA SER A 18 -2.19 -52.11 2.89
C SER A 18 -3.35 -52.35 1.90
N SER A 19 -3.21 -53.10 0.81
CA SER A 19 -3.03 -54.57 0.71
C SER A 19 -4.24 -55.37 1.26
N ASP A 20 -5.19 -55.71 0.39
CA ASP A 20 -5.44 -57.11 -0.04
C ASP A 20 -6.76 -57.28 -0.82
N GLY A 21 -6.90 -58.42 -1.51
CA GLY A 21 -8.19 -58.91 -2.05
C GLY A 21 -8.46 -58.57 -3.52
N ALA A 22 -8.78 -59.58 -4.33
CA ALA A 22 -9.08 -59.43 -5.75
C ALA A 22 -10.34 -60.19 -6.19
N SER A 23 -11.01 -59.66 -7.22
CA SER A 23 -12.00 -60.32 -8.08
C SER A 23 -13.41 -60.60 -7.51
N PRO A 24 -14.44 -60.80 -8.39
CA PRO A 24 -15.77 -60.23 -8.13
C PRO A 24 -16.97 -61.20 -8.28
N THR A 25 -18.19 -60.75 -7.95
CA THR A 25 -19.43 -61.10 -8.70
C THR A 25 -20.68 -60.26 -8.36
N SER A 26 -21.46 -59.92 -9.40
CA SER A 26 -22.92 -59.65 -9.46
C SER A 26 -23.76 -59.14 -8.25
N ALA A 27 -24.09 -57.85 -8.30
CA ALA A 27 -25.44 -57.28 -8.37
C ALA A 27 -26.59 -57.71 -7.40
N SER A 28 -26.86 -56.89 -6.37
CA SER A 28 -28.18 -56.27 -6.07
C SER A 28 -28.05 -55.19 -4.97
N PRO A 29 -28.93 -54.17 -4.88
CA PRO A 29 -28.65 -52.95 -4.10
C PRO A 29 -29.06 -53.03 -2.61
N PRO A 30 -28.21 -52.57 -1.67
CA PRO A 30 -28.54 -52.42 -0.24
C PRO A 30 -29.08 -51.02 0.10
N THR A 31 -29.53 -50.86 1.34
CA THR A 31 -30.00 -49.60 1.96
C THR A 31 -28.91 -48.90 2.78
N THR A 32 -29.25 -47.70 3.29
CA THR A 32 -28.66 -47.04 4.48
C THR A 32 -27.21 -46.56 4.40
N ASP A 33 -26.84 -45.74 5.38
CA ASP A 33 -25.65 -44.90 5.36
C ASP A 33 -24.33 -45.66 5.21
N SER A 34 -23.49 -45.11 4.35
CA SER A 34 -22.04 -45.31 4.28
C SER A 34 -21.46 -44.02 3.70
N PRO A 35 -20.23 -43.63 4.06
CA PRO A 35 -19.65 -42.36 3.63
C PRO A 35 -19.72 -42.28 2.11
N LYS A 36 -20.37 -41.23 1.61
CA LYS A 36 -20.83 -41.13 0.23
C LYS A 36 -19.63 -40.90 -0.69
N HIS A 37 -18.91 -41.97 -1.03
CA HIS A 37 -17.90 -41.98 -2.08
C HIS A 37 -18.62 -41.82 -3.43
N VAL A 38 -19.02 -40.58 -3.70
CA VAL A 38 -19.58 -40.18 -4.98
C VAL A 38 -18.45 -40.37 -6.02
N PRO A 39 -18.73 -40.98 -7.18
CA PRO A 39 -17.87 -40.85 -8.35
C PRO A 39 -17.67 -39.37 -8.74
N SER A 40 -16.96 -39.08 -9.83
CA SER A 40 -16.69 -37.71 -10.33
C SER A 40 -17.91 -36.87 -10.78
N GLY A 41 -19.12 -37.22 -10.32
CA GLY A 41 -20.24 -36.28 -10.26
C GLY A 41 -19.96 -35.14 -9.27
N GLN A 42 -20.44 -33.95 -9.61
CA GLN A 42 -20.11 -32.71 -8.91
C GLN A 42 -20.42 -32.76 -7.39
N ASN A 43 -19.39 -32.61 -6.56
CA ASN A 43 -19.53 -32.12 -5.18
C ASN A 43 -20.28 -30.79 -5.25
N MET A 44 -21.49 -30.74 -4.68
CA MET A 44 -22.36 -29.58 -4.78
C MET A 44 -23.46 -29.60 -3.71
N ALA A 45 -23.60 -28.48 -3.00
CA ALA A 45 -24.76 -28.18 -2.18
C ALA A 45 -25.42 -26.86 -2.60
N VAL A 46 -26.75 -26.79 -2.47
CA VAL A 46 -27.55 -25.60 -2.77
C VAL A 46 -28.64 -25.45 -1.73
N ALA A 47 -28.67 -24.31 -1.05
CA ALA A 47 -29.72 -23.93 -0.11
C ALA A 47 -30.26 -22.53 -0.45
N THR A 48 -31.59 -22.34 -0.33
CA THR A 48 -32.19 -21.00 -0.38
C THR A 48 -33.40 -20.92 0.57
N ASN A 49 -33.73 -19.73 1.08
CA ASN A 49 -34.97 -19.49 1.84
C ASN A 49 -35.17 -20.48 3.03
N GLY A 50 -34.11 -20.83 3.77
CA GLY A 50 -34.18 -21.82 4.84
C GLY A 50 -34.15 -23.29 4.40
N VAL A 51 -34.05 -23.60 3.10
CA VAL A 51 -34.26 -24.97 2.58
C VAL A 51 -33.11 -25.42 1.67
N VAL A 52 -32.46 -26.53 2.06
CA VAL A 52 -31.54 -27.30 1.21
C VAL A 52 -32.32 -27.96 0.08
N ARG A 53 -31.89 -27.78 -1.17
CA ARG A 53 -32.49 -28.41 -2.37
C ARG A 53 -31.61 -29.44 -3.06
N VAL A 54 -30.29 -29.33 -2.88
CA VAL A 54 -29.31 -30.24 -3.47
C VAL A 54 -28.19 -30.44 -2.47
N GLU A 55 -27.77 -31.68 -2.28
CA GLU A 55 -26.67 -32.05 -1.39
C GLU A 55 -25.96 -33.29 -1.95
N LYS A 56 -24.69 -33.14 -2.34
CA LYS A 56 -23.88 -34.15 -3.03
C LYS A 56 -22.41 -34.03 -2.64
N GLY A 57 -21.84 -35.14 -2.16
CA GLY A 57 -20.44 -35.18 -1.75
C GLY A 57 -20.21 -34.39 -0.46
N THR A 58 -19.08 -33.68 -0.35
CA THR A 58 -18.68 -32.97 0.88
C THR A 58 -18.93 -31.45 0.87
N ALA A 59 -19.45 -30.90 -0.23
CA ALA A 59 -19.83 -29.49 -0.32
C ALA A 59 -21.00 -29.16 0.62
N THR A 60 -20.93 -28.03 1.34
CA THR A 60 -21.90 -27.60 2.36
C THR A 60 -22.55 -26.27 1.99
N ALA A 61 -23.89 -26.17 2.02
CA ALA A 61 -24.60 -24.92 1.76
C ALA A 61 -25.70 -24.65 2.79
N ILE A 62 -25.64 -23.50 3.46
CA ILE A 62 -26.57 -23.06 4.51
C ILE A 62 -27.20 -21.74 4.08
N SER A 63 -28.53 -21.65 4.12
CA SER A 63 -29.25 -20.40 3.86
C SER A 63 -30.30 -20.14 4.94
N ASP A 64 -30.37 -18.94 5.50
CA ASP A 64 -31.43 -18.53 6.44
C ASP A 64 -32.08 -17.20 6.03
N GLY A 65 -33.37 -17.03 6.34
CA GLY A 65 -34.17 -15.88 5.91
C GLY A 65 -34.64 -15.94 4.43
N GLN A 66 -35.64 -15.12 4.11
CA GLN A 66 -36.21 -15.04 2.76
C GLN A 66 -35.26 -14.32 1.79
N GLY A 67 -35.09 -14.88 0.58
CA GLY A 67 -34.24 -14.33 -0.48
C GLY A 67 -32.81 -14.89 -0.48
N SER A 68 -32.34 -15.45 0.63
CA SER A 68 -30.95 -15.91 0.80
C SER A 68 -30.60 -17.08 -0.12
N VAL A 69 -29.39 -17.09 -0.66
CA VAL A 69 -28.89 -18.13 -1.59
C VAL A 69 -27.46 -18.54 -1.24
N ALA A 70 -27.27 -19.81 -0.89
CA ALA A 70 -25.95 -20.42 -0.71
C ALA A 70 -25.72 -21.53 -1.76
N ILE A 71 -24.56 -21.49 -2.42
CA ILE A 71 -24.15 -22.49 -3.42
C ILE A 71 -22.68 -22.85 -3.16
N ALA A 72 -22.43 -24.08 -2.72
CA ALA A 72 -21.09 -24.64 -2.62
C ALA A 72 -20.87 -25.66 -3.75
N ARG A 73 -19.69 -25.64 -4.36
CA ARG A 73 -19.24 -26.59 -5.39
C ARG A 73 -17.74 -26.83 -5.23
N GLY A 74 -17.30 -28.06 -5.49
CA GLY A 74 -15.92 -28.48 -5.22
C GLY A 74 -15.81 -29.26 -3.91
N VAL A 75 -14.70 -29.99 -3.74
CA VAL A 75 -14.42 -30.80 -2.55
C VAL A 75 -14.31 -29.86 -1.34
N ASP A 76 -15.02 -30.19 -0.27
CA ASP A 76 -14.99 -29.51 1.04
C ASP A 76 -15.34 -28.00 0.99
N SER A 77 -15.98 -27.56 -0.09
CA SER A 77 -16.43 -26.18 -0.29
C SER A 77 -17.61 -25.81 0.62
N SER A 78 -17.65 -24.58 1.11
CA SER A 78 -18.64 -24.11 2.10
C SER A 78 -19.28 -22.77 1.71
N ALA A 79 -20.61 -22.69 1.72
CA ALA A 79 -21.35 -21.46 1.43
C ALA A 79 -22.42 -21.18 2.50
N VAL A 80 -22.41 -19.98 3.10
CA VAL A 80 -23.36 -19.57 4.14
C VAL A 80 -24.00 -18.23 3.79
N ALA A 81 -25.34 -18.14 3.75
CA ALA A 81 -26.06 -16.93 3.34
C ALA A 81 -27.24 -16.59 4.28
N SER A 82 -27.34 -15.36 4.79
CA SER A 82 -28.44 -14.90 5.64
C SER A 82 -29.17 -13.65 5.11
N GLY A 83 -30.43 -13.46 5.50
CA GLY A 83 -31.17 -12.19 5.32
C GLY A 83 -31.21 -11.62 3.88
N GLY A 84 -31.39 -12.47 2.88
CA GLY A 84 -31.39 -12.08 1.46
C GLY A 84 -30.02 -12.16 0.77
N SER A 85 -28.96 -12.42 1.51
CA SER A 85 -27.57 -12.44 1.02
C SER A 85 -27.25 -13.62 0.11
N LYS A 86 -26.07 -13.57 -0.53
CA LYS A 86 -25.64 -14.54 -1.54
C LYS A 86 -24.19 -14.99 -1.34
N ALA A 87 -24.00 -16.27 -1.03
CA ALA A 87 -22.68 -16.90 -0.87
C ALA A 87 -22.42 -17.96 -1.94
N ILE A 88 -21.22 -17.94 -2.53
CA ILE A 88 -20.80 -18.90 -3.56
C ILE A 88 -19.36 -19.38 -3.31
N ALA A 89 -19.19 -20.66 -3.02
CA ALA A 89 -17.88 -21.34 -2.97
C ALA A 89 -17.70 -22.29 -4.18
N ARG A 90 -16.48 -22.41 -4.71
CA ARG A 90 -16.17 -23.12 -5.98
C ARG A 90 -14.85 -23.89 -6.05
N GLY A 91 -13.79 -23.41 -5.41
CA GLY A 91 -12.51 -24.12 -5.31
C GLY A 91 -12.53 -25.20 -4.23
N VAL A 92 -11.51 -26.05 -4.21
CA VAL A 92 -11.26 -27.05 -3.16
C VAL A 92 -11.03 -26.34 -1.82
N GLY A 93 -11.78 -26.73 -0.78
CA GLY A 93 -11.76 -26.08 0.53
C GLY A 93 -12.30 -24.63 0.57
N SER A 94 -12.76 -24.09 -0.57
CA SER A 94 -13.14 -22.67 -0.63
C SER A 94 -14.37 -22.35 0.22
N THR A 95 -14.37 -21.18 0.85
CA THR A 95 -15.37 -20.78 1.85
C THR A 95 -15.94 -19.39 1.56
N ALA A 96 -17.25 -19.29 1.37
CA ALA A 96 -17.95 -18.03 1.13
C ALA A 96 -19.04 -17.78 2.19
N ILE A 97 -18.99 -16.63 2.87
CA ILE A 97 -19.91 -16.28 3.95
C ILE A 97 -20.52 -14.90 3.69
N ALA A 98 -21.83 -14.83 3.46
CA ALA A 98 -22.56 -13.60 3.19
C ALA A 98 -23.68 -13.42 4.23
N ASP A 99 -23.43 -12.65 5.29
CA ASP A 99 -24.29 -12.61 6.49
C ASP A 99 -24.70 -11.18 6.86
N VAL A 100 -26.00 -10.89 6.97
CA VAL A 100 -26.47 -9.56 7.43
C VAL A 100 -26.37 -9.36 8.95
N GLY A 101 -26.11 -10.43 9.71
CA GLY A 101 -26.06 -10.39 11.17
C GLY A 101 -27.41 -10.05 11.81
N ARG A 102 -27.37 -9.46 13.01
CA ARG A 102 -28.56 -9.01 13.78
C ARG A 102 -28.69 -7.48 13.88
N CYS A 103 -28.17 -6.73 12.90
CA CYS A 103 -28.32 -5.27 12.90
C CYS A 103 -29.76 -4.87 12.54
N ASP A 104 -30.38 -4.06 13.40
CA ASP A 104 -31.79 -3.63 13.29
C ASP A 104 -31.99 -2.48 12.28
N CYS A 105 -31.23 -2.55 11.18
CA CYS A 105 -31.22 -1.58 10.08
C CYS A 105 -32.07 -2.11 8.91
N ALA A 106 -32.32 -1.26 7.91
CA ALA A 106 -32.88 -1.69 6.62
C ALA A 106 -31.80 -2.43 5.79
N SER A 107 -31.40 -3.63 6.27
CA SER A 107 -30.22 -4.36 5.82
C SER A 107 -30.26 -4.71 4.32
N LYS A 108 -29.26 -4.20 3.57
CA LYS A 108 -29.00 -4.62 2.19
C LYS A 108 -28.32 -6.00 2.20
N PRO A 109 -28.65 -6.90 1.25
CA PRO A 109 -28.03 -8.22 1.19
C PRO A 109 -26.53 -8.14 0.86
N ASN A 110 -25.73 -9.01 1.49
CA ASN A 110 -24.29 -9.13 1.25
C ASN A 110 -23.98 -10.17 0.16
N LYS A 111 -22.76 -10.12 -0.37
CA LYS A 111 -22.28 -10.97 -1.46
C LYS A 111 -20.87 -11.48 -1.17
N ALA A 112 -20.71 -12.79 -0.99
CA ALA A 112 -19.39 -13.42 -0.83
C ALA A 112 -19.14 -14.47 -1.92
N ILE A 113 -17.94 -14.44 -2.52
CA ILE A 113 -17.54 -15.38 -3.58
C ILE A 113 -16.11 -15.84 -3.34
N ALA A 114 -15.93 -17.13 -3.06
CA ALA A 114 -14.62 -17.77 -2.94
C ALA A 114 -14.45 -18.77 -4.10
N SER A 115 -13.37 -18.66 -4.86
CA SER A 115 -13.17 -19.46 -6.09
C SER A 115 -11.81 -20.11 -6.30
N GLY A 116 -10.73 -19.62 -5.69
CA GLY A 116 -9.44 -20.32 -5.71
C GLY A 116 -9.42 -21.51 -4.76
N ASP A 117 -8.43 -22.39 -4.88
CA ASP A 117 -8.24 -23.48 -3.93
C ASP A 117 -7.69 -22.90 -2.61
N GLY A 118 -8.28 -23.30 -1.48
CA GLY A 118 -8.06 -22.67 -0.17
C GLY A 118 -8.69 -21.28 0.01
N SER A 119 -9.43 -20.75 -0.98
CA SER A 119 -9.93 -19.36 -0.94
C SER A 119 -11.03 -19.09 0.10
N VAL A 120 -11.03 -17.91 0.72
CA VAL A 120 -11.97 -17.53 1.81
C VAL A 120 -12.50 -16.11 1.61
N ALA A 121 -13.79 -15.98 1.28
CA ALA A 121 -14.46 -14.69 1.07
C ALA A 121 -15.58 -14.43 2.10
N VAL A 122 -15.56 -13.27 2.74
CA VAL A 122 -16.49 -12.93 3.84
C VAL A 122 -17.11 -11.54 3.65
N ALA A 123 -18.43 -11.48 3.52
CA ALA A 123 -19.19 -10.24 3.39
C ALA A 123 -20.25 -10.14 4.50
N ALA A 124 -20.00 -9.29 5.51
CA ALA A 124 -20.79 -9.23 6.73
C ALA A 124 -21.22 -7.79 7.07
N GLY A 125 -22.48 -7.56 7.43
CA GLY A 125 -23.03 -6.21 7.64
C GLY A 125 -24.15 -5.87 6.65
N SER A 126 -24.07 -4.74 5.93
CA SER A 126 -25.14 -4.35 4.98
C SER A 126 -24.60 -3.83 3.63
N GLY A 127 -24.81 -4.61 2.57
CA GLY A 127 -24.49 -4.26 1.19
C GLY A 127 -23.03 -4.51 0.78
N ASN A 128 -22.34 -5.37 1.50
CA ASN A 128 -20.90 -5.63 1.35
C ASN A 128 -20.60 -6.73 0.32
N THR A 129 -19.44 -6.68 -0.33
CA THR A 129 -19.02 -7.58 -1.42
C THR A 129 -17.57 -8.07 -1.26
N ALA A 130 -17.36 -9.32 -0.87
CA ALA A 130 -16.03 -9.96 -0.79
C ALA A 130 -15.81 -11.03 -1.86
N ILE A 131 -14.61 -11.07 -2.44
CA ILE A 131 -14.25 -11.91 -3.59
C ILE A 131 -12.82 -12.49 -3.42
N ALA A 132 -12.71 -13.76 -3.05
CA ALA A 132 -11.42 -14.44 -2.85
C ALA A 132 -11.06 -15.31 -4.06
N SER A 133 -9.97 -14.99 -4.78
CA SER A 133 -9.69 -15.55 -6.11
C SER A 133 -8.42 -16.39 -6.28
N GLY A 134 -7.27 -15.98 -5.73
CA GLY A 134 -6.00 -16.74 -5.85
C GLY A 134 -5.97 -18.05 -5.07
N GLU A 135 -4.87 -18.81 -5.20
CA GLU A 135 -4.57 -19.91 -4.28
C GLU A 135 -4.27 -19.34 -2.89
N GLU A 136 -4.79 -19.96 -1.83
CA GLU A 136 -4.72 -19.46 -0.44
C GLU A 136 -5.27 -18.02 -0.25
N SER A 137 -6.14 -17.59 -1.16
CA SER A 137 -6.70 -16.25 -1.16
C SER A 137 -7.66 -15.97 -0.01
N PHE A 138 -7.55 -14.79 0.57
CA PHE A 138 -8.57 -14.24 1.47
C PHE A 138 -9.59 -13.37 0.70
N ALA A 139 -10.50 -12.69 1.38
CA ALA A 139 -11.22 -11.47 1.00
C ALA A 139 -12.22 -11.14 2.10
N SER A 140 -12.22 -9.93 2.62
CA SER A 140 -13.15 -9.56 3.70
C SER A 140 -13.75 -8.19 3.50
N THR A 141 -15.07 -8.10 3.67
CA THR A 141 -15.83 -6.85 3.63
C THR A 141 -16.80 -6.78 4.79
N ILE A 142 -16.57 -5.82 5.66
CA ILE A 142 -17.31 -5.66 6.91
C ILE A 142 -17.74 -4.21 7.03
N GLY A 143 -18.95 -3.94 7.53
CA GLY A 143 -19.49 -2.57 7.64
C GLY A 143 -20.68 -2.31 6.72
N VAL A 144 -20.64 -1.23 5.91
CA VAL A 144 -21.74 -0.84 5.00
C VAL A 144 -21.21 -0.42 3.61
N ASN A 145 -21.76 -1.00 2.54
CA ASN A 145 -21.38 -0.72 1.13
C ASN A 145 -19.90 -0.99 0.73
N ASN A 146 -19.22 -1.95 1.36
CA ASN A 146 -17.77 -2.18 1.23
C ASN A 146 -17.38 -3.28 0.20
N THR A 147 -16.24 -3.16 -0.53
CA THR A 147 -15.86 -4.06 -1.67
C THR A 147 -14.38 -4.56 -1.70
N ALA A 148 -14.11 -5.85 -1.44
CA ALA A 148 -12.75 -6.45 -1.27
C ALA A 148 -12.52 -7.77 -2.05
N THR A 149 -11.24 -8.10 -2.25
CA THR A 149 -10.73 -8.90 -3.40
C THR A 149 -9.43 -9.75 -3.16
N ALA A 150 -9.20 -10.58 -2.12
CA ALA A 150 -7.84 -11.09 -1.76
C ALA A 150 -7.22 -12.29 -2.55
N SER A 151 -5.92 -12.61 -2.28
CA SER A 151 -5.12 -13.47 -3.20
C SER A 151 -3.84 -14.28 -2.76
N GLY A 152 -3.47 -14.49 -1.47
CA GLY A 152 -2.43 -15.49 -1.09
C GLY A 152 -1.00 -14.95 -0.81
N GLU A 153 0.07 -15.65 -1.19
CA GLU A 153 1.32 -14.96 -1.59
C GLU A 153 1.07 -14.40 -3.01
N HIS A 154 1.54 -13.18 -3.31
CA HIS A 154 0.84 -12.30 -4.27
C HIS A 154 -0.56 -11.92 -3.77
N SER A 155 -0.68 -11.63 -2.47
CA SER A 155 -1.98 -11.30 -1.88
C SER A 155 -2.61 -10.07 -2.51
N VAL A 156 -3.94 -10.14 -2.52
CA VAL A 156 -4.85 -9.00 -2.75
C VAL A 156 -5.87 -8.50 -1.62
N ALA A 157 -6.59 -8.32 -0.47
CA ALA A 157 -7.55 -7.26 -0.12
C ALA A 157 -8.36 -7.47 1.19
N ILE A 158 -8.61 -6.40 1.96
CA ILE A 158 -9.48 -6.36 3.15
C ILE A 158 -10.21 -5.01 3.27
N VAL A 159 -11.55 -4.90 3.08
CA VAL A 159 -12.28 -3.64 3.37
C VAL A 159 -12.77 -3.59 4.80
N ASN A 160 -12.74 -2.41 5.43
CA ASN A 160 -13.68 -2.08 6.50
C ASN A 160 -14.21 -0.63 6.45
N GLY A 161 -15.39 -0.37 7.05
CA GLY A 161 -15.95 0.98 7.29
C GLY A 161 -17.32 1.26 6.62
N THR A 162 -17.47 2.40 5.94
CA THR A 162 -18.61 2.71 5.06
C THR A 162 -18.10 3.08 3.64
N ASN A 163 -18.73 2.62 2.56
CA ASN A 163 -18.41 3.06 1.17
C ASN A 163 -16.96 2.82 0.67
N ASN A 164 -16.21 1.88 1.23
CA ASN A 164 -14.79 1.71 0.96
C ASN A 164 -14.48 0.57 -0.03
N THR A 165 -13.28 0.61 -0.62
CA THR A 165 -12.70 -0.44 -1.50
C THR A 165 -11.67 -1.27 -0.71
N ALA A 166 -10.85 -2.14 -1.31
CA ALA A 166 -9.64 -2.75 -0.71
C ALA A 166 -8.83 -3.64 -1.66
N THR A 167 -7.52 -3.78 -1.39
CA THR A 167 -6.65 -4.52 -2.32
C THR A 167 -5.48 -5.41 -1.82
N ALA A 168 -4.83 -5.47 -0.59
CA ALA A 168 -3.82 -6.50 -0.10
C ALA A 168 -3.01 -6.31 1.23
N SER A 169 -2.13 -7.31 1.54
CA SER A 169 -0.83 -7.29 2.28
C SER A 169 0.03 -8.56 1.96
N GLY A 170 1.38 -8.54 1.92
CA GLY A 170 2.26 -9.72 1.73
C GLY A 170 3.42 -9.57 0.72
N ALA A 171 4.22 -10.61 0.47
CA ALA A 171 5.23 -10.57 -0.60
C ALA A 171 4.58 -10.48 -1.99
N ASN A 172 5.10 -9.63 -2.88
CA ASN A 172 4.53 -9.30 -4.19
C ASN A 172 3.04 -8.91 -4.15
N SER A 173 2.61 -8.24 -3.07
CA SER A 173 1.19 -7.96 -2.78
C SER A 173 0.83 -6.48 -2.97
N HIS A 174 -0.45 -6.15 -3.09
CA HIS A 174 -0.88 -4.84 -3.62
C HIS A 174 -2.11 -4.24 -2.91
N ALA A 175 -1.97 -3.29 -1.99
CA ALA A 175 -2.75 -3.17 -0.74
C ALA A 175 -4.23 -2.73 -0.63
N GLY A 176 -4.80 -2.78 0.61
CA GLY A 176 -5.95 -1.97 1.08
C GLY A 176 -7.09 -2.64 1.89
N ALA A 177 -8.12 -1.93 2.39
CA ALA A 177 -8.40 -0.47 2.54
C ALA A 177 -9.62 -0.10 3.48
N PHE A 178 -9.74 1.14 4.00
CA PHE A 178 -10.32 1.34 5.36
C PHE A 178 -10.89 2.74 5.75
N GLY A 179 -12.22 2.98 5.91
CA GLY A 179 -12.74 4.24 6.53
C GLY A 179 -14.17 4.73 6.17
N ASP A 180 -14.33 5.94 5.61
CA ASP A 180 -15.49 6.35 4.76
C ASP A 180 -14.96 7.02 3.48
N GLY A 181 -15.30 6.48 2.30
CA GLY A 181 -14.69 6.85 1.00
C GLY A 181 -13.30 6.23 0.72
N ASN A 182 -12.79 5.37 1.59
CA ASN A 182 -11.39 4.91 1.70
C ASN A 182 -10.93 3.71 0.85
N THR A 183 -9.70 3.82 0.34
CA THR A 183 -9.08 2.93 -0.64
C THR A 183 -7.52 2.87 -0.53
N VAL A 184 -6.84 2.27 0.50
CA VAL A 184 -5.59 1.41 0.47
C VAL A 184 -4.57 1.53 1.68
N SER A 185 -3.65 0.55 1.94
CA SER A 185 -2.44 0.55 2.85
C SER A 185 -1.64 -0.81 2.87
N ALA A 186 -0.30 -0.85 2.64
CA ALA A 186 0.51 -2.08 2.30
C ALA A 186 1.77 -2.40 3.13
N TYR A 187 2.32 -3.62 2.90
CA TYR A 187 3.36 -4.24 3.73
C TYR A 187 4.29 -5.20 2.98
N GLY A 188 5.57 -4.82 2.80
CA GLY A 188 6.64 -5.61 2.18
C GLY A 188 6.97 -5.18 0.75
N GLN A 189 7.47 -6.09 -0.09
CA GLN A 189 7.56 -5.89 -1.56
C GLN A 189 6.14 -5.65 -2.13
N THR A 190 5.69 -4.40 -2.11
CA THR A 190 4.26 -4.10 -2.24
C THR A 190 3.93 -2.82 -2.97
N ALA A 191 2.84 -2.89 -3.75
CA ALA A 191 2.22 -1.76 -4.42
C ALA A 191 1.08 -1.20 -3.56
N VAL A 192 1.34 -0.08 -2.89
CA VAL A 192 0.35 0.72 -2.16
C VAL A 192 -0.23 1.77 -3.11
N GLN A 193 -1.53 2.02 -3.03
CA GLN A 193 -2.26 2.76 -4.06
C GLN A 193 -3.47 3.49 -3.46
N VAL A 194 -3.26 4.58 -2.71
CA VAL A 194 -4.18 5.00 -1.65
C VAL A 194 -4.99 6.28 -1.83
N ASP A 195 -6.31 6.09 -1.66
CA ASP A 195 -7.36 7.09 -1.65
C ASP A 195 -8.31 6.83 -0.43
N GLY A 196 -7.79 6.88 0.81
CA GLY A 196 -8.40 6.84 2.18
C GLY A 196 -9.57 7.81 2.49
N SER A 197 -9.57 8.76 3.46
CA SER A 197 -10.80 9.57 3.76
C SER A 197 -11.22 10.58 2.67
N ASP A 198 -11.72 10.04 1.56
CA ASP A 198 -11.50 10.43 0.16
C ASP A 198 -10.00 10.35 -0.31
N ASN A 199 -9.08 9.70 0.48
CA ASN A 199 -7.67 10.11 0.85
C ASN A 199 -6.54 9.24 1.57
N THR A 200 -6.45 9.24 2.93
CA THR A 200 -5.39 8.76 3.89
C THR A 200 -4.63 7.42 3.66
N VAL A 201 -3.30 7.38 3.91
CA VAL A 201 -2.30 6.39 3.42
C VAL A 201 -1.21 5.92 4.42
N ALA A 202 -0.74 4.66 4.29
CA ALA A 202 0.55 4.20 4.86
C ALA A 202 1.28 3.13 4.01
N VAL A 203 2.61 3.27 3.88
CA VAL A 203 3.51 2.48 2.99
C VAL A 203 4.75 1.97 3.74
N HIS A 204 5.12 0.70 3.52
CA HIS A 204 6.18 0.02 4.28
C HIS A 204 7.14 -0.77 3.37
N GLY A 205 8.41 -0.37 3.41
CA GLY A 205 9.54 -0.89 2.64
C GLY A 205 10.03 -2.29 3.04
N SER A 206 11.31 -2.52 2.77
CA SER A 206 12.02 -3.73 3.19
C SER A 206 13.52 -3.47 3.31
N GLU A 207 14.10 -3.82 4.45
CA GLU A 207 15.55 -3.76 4.69
C GLU A 207 16.32 -4.82 3.88
N ASP A 208 15.66 -5.93 3.51
CA ASP A 208 16.17 -6.98 2.63
C ASP A 208 15.86 -6.73 1.13
N ALA A 209 15.33 -5.55 0.74
CA ALA A 209 15.15 -5.21 -0.67
C ALA A 209 16.47 -4.78 -1.31
N ASP A 210 16.67 -5.21 -2.56
CA ASP A 210 17.55 -4.56 -3.52
C ASP A 210 16.73 -3.61 -4.43
N GLU A 211 17.38 -2.97 -5.41
CA GLU A 211 16.76 -1.99 -6.32
C GLU A 211 15.52 -2.52 -7.06
N ASP A 212 15.42 -3.85 -7.29
CA ASP A 212 14.29 -4.50 -7.97
C ASP A 212 13.06 -4.71 -7.07
N HIS A 213 13.16 -4.46 -5.76
CA HIS A 213 12.19 -4.93 -4.75
C HIS A 213 11.67 -3.85 -3.78
N ALA A 214 11.72 -2.58 -4.19
CA ALA A 214 11.18 -1.45 -3.43
C ALA A 214 9.69 -1.61 -3.05
N ALA A 215 9.28 -1.03 -1.93
CA ALA A 215 7.86 -0.72 -1.71
C ALA A 215 7.49 0.54 -2.48
N VAL A 216 6.34 0.51 -3.15
CA VAL A 216 5.88 1.59 -4.01
C VAL A 216 4.62 2.19 -3.42
N ALA A 217 4.66 3.47 -3.06
CA ALA A 217 3.45 4.25 -2.85
C ALA A 217 3.02 4.92 -4.14
N VAL A 218 1.72 4.86 -4.41
CA VAL A 218 0.98 5.84 -5.20
C VAL A 218 -0.22 6.27 -4.35
N VAL A 219 -0.63 7.53 -4.45
CA VAL A 219 -1.59 8.15 -3.54
C VAL A 219 -2.35 9.27 -4.24
N ASN A 220 -3.68 9.32 -4.12
CA ASN A 220 -4.55 10.31 -4.78
C ASN A 220 -5.86 10.58 -3.97
N GLY A 221 -6.45 11.78 -4.10
CA GLY A 221 -7.63 12.19 -3.29
C GLY A 221 -7.70 13.68 -2.87
N ASP A 222 -8.72 14.06 -2.08
CA ASP A 222 -9.09 15.42 -1.58
C ASP A 222 -8.48 15.93 -0.21
N ASN A 223 -7.67 15.12 0.50
CA ASN A 223 -7.04 15.16 1.86
C ASN A 223 -5.97 14.01 2.13
N ASN A 224 -5.18 13.59 1.12
CA ASN A 224 -4.13 12.52 1.11
C ASN A 224 -2.99 12.56 2.17
N ASP A 225 -3.29 12.35 3.43
CA ASP A 225 -2.29 12.15 4.49
C ASP A 225 -1.42 10.89 4.22
N VAL A 226 -0.09 11.02 4.07
CA VAL A 226 0.83 9.91 3.71
C VAL A 226 2.02 9.78 4.63
N VAL A 227 2.34 8.54 5.00
CA VAL A 227 3.60 8.21 5.68
C VAL A 227 4.30 7.01 5.06
N VAL A 228 5.63 7.13 4.98
CA VAL A 228 6.57 6.20 4.34
C VAL A 228 7.64 5.77 5.33
N PHE A 229 8.00 4.48 5.31
CA PHE A 229 8.85 3.85 6.31
C PHE A 229 9.85 2.87 5.71
N ASP A 230 11.02 2.79 6.34
CA ASP A 230 12.12 1.85 6.06
C ASP A 230 12.96 2.27 4.83
N SER A 231 13.81 1.36 4.32
CA SER A 231 14.61 1.56 3.10
C SER A 231 13.89 1.11 1.84
N HIS A 232 14.37 1.60 0.68
CA HIS A 232 13.85 1.24 -0.64
C HIS A 232 12.35 1.51 -0.77
N ASN A 233 11.96 2.74 -0.43
CA ASN A 233 10.65 3.26 -0.77
C ASN A 233 10.76 4.13 -2.01
N GLN A 234 9.91 3.86 -3.00
CA GLN A 234 9.59 4.81 -4.06
C GLN A 234 8.18 5.30 -3.78
N THR A 235 8.08 6.47 -3.16
CA THR A 235 6.76 7.03 -2.83
C THR A 235 6.48 8.22 -3.71
N LEU A 236 5.57 8.03 -4.67
CA LEU A 236 4.87 9.13 -5.30
C LEU A 236 3.65 9.48 -4.48
N VAL A 237 3.52 10.75 -4.11
CA VAL A 237 2.26 11.29 -3.59
C VAL A 237 1.78 12.43 -4.46
N GLU A 238 0.52 12.32 -4.86
CA GLU A 238 -0.20 13.26 -5.68
C GLU A 238 -1.26 13.93 -4.79
N GLY A 239 -1.48 15.23 -4.97
CA GLY A 239 -1.84 16.13 -3.88
C GLY A 239 -3.11 15.88 -3.05
N ASP A 240 -2.93 15.83 -1.72
CA ASP A 240 -3.92 15.89 -0.63
C ASP A 240 -4.82 17.12 -0.65
N SER A 241 -4.33 18.27 -1.09
CA SER A 241 -4.54 19.51 -0.32
C SER A 241 -3.69 19.60 0.96
N ASN A 242 -2.56 18.85 1.04
CA ASN A 242 -1.35 18.88 1.94
C ASN A 242 -0.65 17.52 2.29
N THR A 243 0.41 17.14 1.55
CA THR A 243 0.98 15.76 1.41
C THR A 243 2.22 15.31 2.26
N LEU A 244 2.37 13.99 2.51
CA LEU A 244 3.61 13.19 2.78
C LEU A 244 4.58 13.51 3.94
N THR A 245 5.00 12.45 4.64
CA THR A 245 6.16 12.36 5.56
C THR A 245 7.02 11.11 5.29
N VAL A 246 8.35 11.24 5.38
CA VAL A 246 9.34 10.23 4.96
C VAL A 246 10.31 9.88 6.09
N ASN A 247 10.44 8.58 6.42
CA ASN A 247 11.28 8.10 7.53
C ASN A 247 12.17 6.93 7.08
N SER A 248 13.44 7.20 6.75
CA SER A 248 14.38 6.17 6.26
C SER A 248 15.29 5.60 7.36
N SER A 249 15.58 4.30 7.31
CA SER A 249 16.50 3.58 8.23
C SER A 249 17.83 3.15 7.59
N GLY A 250 18.10 3.54 6.32
CA GLY A 250 19.17 3.01 5.48
C GLY A 250 20.60 3.08 6.08
N THR A 251 21.46 2.12 5.70
CA THR A 251 22.81 1.96 6.29
C THR A 251 23.88 2.86 5.67
N SER A 252 23.77 4.17 5.92
CA SER A 252 24.90 5.14 5.92
C SER A 252 25.90 5.03 4.75
N SER A 253 25.41 5.01 3.52
CA SER A 253 26.20 5.35 2.32
C SER A 253 26.38 6.88 2.26
N SER A 254 27.54 7.37 1.83
CA SER A 254 27.80 8.81 1.61
C SER A 254 27.38 9.28 0.20
N SER A 255 26.53 8.50 -0.46
CA SER A 255 26.17 8.60 -1.87
C SER A 255 24.65 8.69 -1.98
N ILE A 256 24.15 9.76 -2.61
CA ILE A 256 22.71 10.05 -2.78
C ILE A 256 21.98 8.94 -3.57
N ASN A 257 22.72 8.10 -4.29
CA ASN A 257 22.18 7.07 -5.18
C ASN A 257 21.99 5.69 -4.51
N ASP A 258 22.60 5.45 -3.35
CA ASP A 258 22.72 4.08 -2.80
C ASP A 258 21.75 3.92 -1.61
N ASN A 259 20.66 3.14 -1.78
CA ASN A 259 19.64 2.87 -0.75
C ASN A 259 18.76 4.08 -0.32
N ALA A 260 18.64 5.11 -1.16
CA ALA A 260 17.77 6.25 -0.86
C ALA A 260 16.28 5.84 -0.80
N SER A 261 15.54 6.36 0.18
CA SER A 261 14.07 6.37 0.12
C SER A 261 13.66 7.62 -0.65
N GLU A 262 13.55 7.49 -1.98
CA GLU A 262 13.10 8.58 -2.85
C GLU A 262 11.60 8.79 -2.67
N SER A 263 11.25 9.99 -2.28
CA SER A 263 9.89 10.44 -2.07
C SER A 263 9.64 11.62 -2.97
N THR A 264 8.78 11.43 -3.96
CA THR A 264 8.44 12.46 -4.93
C THR A 264 7.04 12.95 -4.62
N ILE A 265 6.88 14.26 -4.56
CA ILE A 265 5.57 14.88 -4.38
C ILE A 265 5.25 15.75 -5.59
N VAL A 266 4.08 15.50 -6.15
CA VAL A 266 3.45 16.35 -7.16
C VAL A 266 2.13 16.78 -6.55
N GLY A 267 2.23 17.70 -5.59
CA GLY A 267 1.27 17.81 -4.51
C GLY A 267 0.13 18.76 -4.81
N ASP A 268 0.02 19.75 -3.94
CA ASP A 268 -1.19 20.31 -3.39
C ASP A 268 -0.95 21.70 -2.77
N ASN A 269 -1.23 21.88 -1.46
CA ASN A 269 -0.84 23.04 -0.68
C ASN A 269 0.19 22.74 0.44
N ASN A 270 0.68 21.49 0.57
CA ASN A 270 2.02 20.95 0.99
C ASN A 270 2.12 19.85 2.05
N VAL A 271 2.96 18.80 1.92
CA VAL A 271 4.28 18.46 1.31
C VAL A 271 5.38 18.36 2.37
N ALA A 272 5.83 17.13 2.57
CA ALA A 272 7.13 16.69 3.08
C ALA A 272 7.58 17.20 4.45
N THR A 273 7.85 16.23 5.31
CA THR A 273 9.01 16.28 6.22
C THR A 273 9.82 15.00 6.04
N VAL A 274 11.15 15.11 6.06
CA VAL A 274 12.06 14.02 5.70
C VAL A 274 13.15 13.86 6.76
N GLN A 275 13.43 12.62 7.14
CA GLN A 275 14.49 12.30 8.11
C GLN A 275 15.05 10.89 7.92
N GLY A 276 16.28 10.69 8.39
CA GLY A 276 17.03 9.45 8.27
C GLY A 276 18.23 9.56 7.33
N ALA A 277 19.07 8.52 7.35
CA ALA A 277 20.19 8.43 6.43
C ALA A 277 19.71 8.27 4.98
N ILE A 278 20.28 9.07 4.07
CA ILE A 278 19.97 9.08 2.63
C ILE A 278 18.47 9.28 2.40
N SER A 279 17.94 10.30 3.06
CA SER A 279 16.55 10.69 2.98
C SER A 279 16.46 12.03 2.27
N GLY A 280 15.53 12.14 1.34
CA GLY A 280 15.26 13.40 0.68
C GLY A 280 13.95 13.35 -0.06
N VAL A 281 13.61 14.49 -0.65
CA VAL A 281 12.35 14.66 -1.36
C VAL A 281 12.56 15.52 -2.59
N ASN A 282 11.96 15.07 -3.69
CA ASN A 282 11.85 15.76 -4.97
C ASN A 282 10.43 16.29 -5.10
N ILE A 283 10.23 17.58 -5.31
CA ILE A 283 8.87 18.16 -5.24
C ILE A 283 8.65 19.24 -6.30
N HIS A 284 7.40 19.31 -6.77
CA HIS A 284 7.02 20.11 -7.93
C HIS A 284 5.62 20.77 -7.77
N GLY A 285 5.58 22.12 -7.65
CA GLY A 285 4.44 22.97 -8.05
C GLY A 285 3.14 22.93 -7.20
N ASP A 286 3.10 23.71 -6.13
CA ASP A 286 2.35 23.36 -4.91
C ASP A 286 1.81 24.61 -4.07
N GLY A 287 1.72 24.56 -2.73
CA GLY A 287 1.43 25.64 -1.74
C GLY A 287 2.50 26.10 -0.68
N ASN A 288 3.31 25.28 0.01
CA ASN A 288 4.81 25.17 -0.09
C ASN A 288 5.59 24.31 0.99
N GLN A 289 6.86 23.93 0.75
CA GLN A 289 7.40 22.60 0.44
C GLN A 289 8.70 22.30 1.26
N ALA A 290 8.70 21.16 1.97
CA ALA A 290 9.78 20.40 2.63
C ALA A 290 10.74 21.02 3.67
N GLN A 291 11.13 20.11 4.57
CA GLN A 291 12.36 20.16 5.37
C GLN A 291 12.99 18.74 5.39
N ALA A 292 14.32 18.64 5.37
CA ALA A 292 15.06 17.40 5.56
C ALA A 292 16.21 17.56 6.58
N GLY A 293 16.58 16.48 7.28
CA GLY A 293 17.81 16.51 8.09
C GLY A 293 17.67 17.17 9.47
N PHE A 294 16.74 16.67 10.28
CA PHE A 294 16.55 17.11 11.67
C PHE A 294 16.66 15.95 12.67
N GLY A 295 17.11 14.78 12.21
CA GLY A 295 17.32 13.56 12.96
C GLY A 295 18.73 13.43 13.54
N GLY A 296 18.83 12.74 14.68
CA GLY A 296 20.09 12.53 15.41
C GLY A 296 21.06 11.52 14.79
N GLY A 297 20.96 11.23 13.48
CA GLY A 297 21.75 10.20 12.80
C GLY A 297 21.78 10.33 11.27
N ASP A 298 21.42 11.49 10.72
CA ASP A 298 21.31 11.69 9.28
C ASP A 298 22.70 11.81 8.62
N THR A 299 22.87 11.22 7.42
CA THR A 299 24.13 11.26 6.66
C THR A 299 24.03 11.96 5.30
N ALA A 300 22.83 11.99 4.72
CA ALA A 300 22.56 12.63 3.45
C ALA A 300 21.09 13.08 3.43
N ASN A 301 20.88 14.38 3.41
CA ASN A 301 19.61 15.07 3.45
C ASN A 301 19.51 15.97 2.22
N TYR A 302 18.56 15.70 1.33
CA TYR A 302 18.31 16.58 0.20
C TYR A 302 16.88 17.09 0.17
N VAL A 303 16.76 18.39 -0.03
CA VAL A 303 15.52 19.06 -0.42
C VAL A 303 15.73 19.63 -1.81
N VAL A 304 15.20 18.91 -2.81
CA VAL A 304 15.27 19.26 -4.23
C VAL A 304 13.87 19.66 -4.68
N ILE A 305 13.72 20.91 -5.11
CA ILE A 305 12.39 21.48 -5.27
C ILE A 305 12.28 22.38 -6.51
N ASP A 306 11.27 22.10 -7.31
CA ASP A 306 10.71 22.97 -8.33
C ASP A 306 9.51 23.71 -7.69
N GLY A 307 9.72 24.97 -7.32
CA GLY A 307 8.98 25.66 -6.24
C GLY A 307 7.52 26.04 -6.50
N ASN A 308 6.95 26.79 -5.53
CA ASN A 308 5.69 27.53 -5.67
C ASN A 308 5.38 28.64 -4.62
N ASN A 309 5.81 28.62 -3.33
CA ASN A 309 5.37 29.62 -2.31
C ASN A 309 6.25 30.23 -1.16
N ASN A 310 7.52 29.97 -0.80
CA ASN A 310 8.52 28.92 -1.06
C ASN A 310 9.21 28.56 0.29
N VAL A 311 10.38 27.90 0.36
CA VAL A 311 10.73 26.50 0.03
C VAL A 311 11.94 26.14 0.86
N GLY A 312 11.88 24.96 1.49
CA GLY A 312 12.98 24.01 1.55
C GLY A 312 14.13 24.29 2.50
N GLU A 313 14.32 23.35 3.41
CA GLU A 313 15.32 23.44 4.46
C GLU A 313 16.12 22.13 4.60
N ALA A 314 17.45 22.19 4.74
CA ALA A 314 18.27 21.02 5.08
C ALA A 314 19.15 21.25 6.32
N GLY A 315 19.42 20.19 7.08
CA GLY A 315 20.14 20.26 8.35
C GLY A 315 20.93 19.01 8.74
N HIS A 316 21.90 19.19 9.64
CA HIS A 316 22.51 18.16 10.49
C HIS A 316 23.27 16.93 9.91
N GLY A 317 23.21 16.56 8.62
CA GLY A 317 23.86 15.34 8.07
C GLY A 317 24.93 15.54 6.96
N ASP A 318 25.93 14.66 6.87
CA ASP A 318 27.19 14.87 6.10
C ASP A 318 27.05 15.43 4.67
N VAL A 319 26.06 14.99 3.90
CA VAL A 319 25.53 15.81 2.80
C VAL A 319 24.26 16.45 3.29
N ASN A 320 24.26 17.77 3.44
CA ASN A 320 23.01 18.50 3.39
C ASN A 320 22.96 19.19 2.04
N TYR A 321 21.78 19.22 1.44
CA TYR A 321 21.56 19.88 0.17
C TYR A 321 20.19 20.51 0.14
N VAL A 322 20.16 21.77 -0.28
CA VAL A 322 18.95 22.47 -0.66
C VAL A 322 19.19 22.98 -2.08
N GLY A 323 18.31 22.65 -3.01
CA GLY A 323 18.45 23.05 -4.42
C GLY A 323 17.08 23.29 -5.00
N ILE A 324 16.82 24.56 -5.36
CA ILE A 324 15.46 25.05 -5.45
C ILE A 324 15.31 26.00 -6.65
N ASP A 325 14.30 25.76 -7.47
CA ASP A 325 13.75 26.75 -8.40
C ASP A 325 12.58 27.52 -7.76
N GLY A 326 12.39 28.78 -8.15
CA GLY A 326 11.76 29.78 -7.29
C GLY A 326 10.22 29.86 -7.28
N ASN A 327 9.65 30.50 -6.26
CA ASN A 327 8.45 31.33 -6.42
C ASN A 327 8.82 32.80 -6.26
N ASN A 328 7.94 33.60 -5.67
CA ASN A 328 8.28 34.49 -4.56
C ASN A 328 9.06 33.79 -3.35
N SER A 329 10.12 32.99 -3.68
CA SER A 329 11.19 32.10 -3.09
C SER A 329 11.62 31.89 -1.56
N THR A 330 12.93 31.69 -1.23
CA THR A 330 13.54 30.33 -1.06
C THR A 330 14.71 30.09 -0.06
N ALA A 331 14.85 28.83 0.34
CA ALA A 331 16.03 28.08 0.83
C ALA A 331 16.52 28.39 2.26
N THR A 332 16.85 27.35 3.03
CA THR A 332 17.59 27.45 4.32
C THR A 332 18.47 26.21 4.58
N ALA A 333 19.76 26.40 4.88
CA ALA A 333 20.72 25.29 4.76
C ALA A 333 21.99 25.49 5.62
N PHE A 334 22.07 24.75 6.74
CA PHE A 334 23.01 24.94 7.85
C PHE A 334 23.60 23.62 8.38
N GLY A 335 24.74 23.65 9.08
CA GLY A 335 25.40 22.42 9.56
C GLY A 335 26.89 22.52 9.84
N SER A 336 27.53 21.37 10.12
CA SER A 336 28.88 21.22 10.63
C SER A 336 29.85 20.24 9.93
N TYR A 337 29.45 19.39 8.97
CA TYR A 337 30.38 18.73 8.00
C TYR A 337 29.78 17.94 6.78
N GLN A 338 28.62 18.17 6.17
CA GLN A 338 27.78 19.36 5.90
C GLN A 338 28.63 20.49 5.28
N ASN A 339 28.22 21.41 4.39
CA ASN A 339 26.91 21.92 3.95
C ASN A 339 26.90 22.02 2.39
N GLN A 340 26.28 23.03 1.74
CA GLN A 340 24.89 23.06 1.21
C GLN A 340 24.79 23.99 -0.01
N ALA A 341 23.58 24.29 -0.51
CA ALA A 341 23.31 25.23 -1.59
C ALA A 341 21.99 26.00 -1.38
N PHE A 342 21.85 27.12 -2.09
CA PHE A 342 20.64 27.95 -2.20
C PHE A 342 20.65 28.60 -3.60
N VAL A 343 19.87 28.05 -4.53
CA VAL A 343 19.33 28.83 -5.66
C VAL A 343 18.00 29.40 -5.19
N ASP A 344 17.58 30.59 -5.66
CA ASP A 344 16.43 31.38 -5.19
C ASP A 344 16.01 32.38 -6.27
N GLY A 345 14.73 32.81 -6.31
CA GLY A 345 14.33 34.04 -7.01
C GLY A 345 13.03 34.74 -6.53
N ASP A 346 12.88 35.15 -5.25
CA ASP A 346 11.58 35.61 -4.67
C ASP A 346 11.17 37.05 -5.05
N ASN A 347 12.10 37.95 -4.78
CA ASN A 347 12.12 39.10 -3.84
C ASN A 347 11.93 38.99 -2.25
N SER A 348 12.94 38.77 -1.38
CA SER A 348 13.60 37.47 -0.95
C SER A 348 14.54 37.52 0.32
N THR A 349 15.55 36.65 0.70
CA THR A 349 16.25 35.40 0.17
C THR A 349 17.12 34.63 1.25
N ALA A 350 17.48 33.36 0.97
CA ALA A 350 18.75 32.56 1.19
C ALA A 350 20.02 33.06 1.94
N ILE A 351 20.69 32.11 2.63
CA ILE A 351 21.53 32.33 3.83
C ILE A 351 22.59 31.21 4.12
N ALA A 352 23.74 31.19 3.45
CA ALA A 352 24.73 30.11 3.57
C ALA A 352 25.44 29.94 4.95
N GLY A 353 25.38 28.74 5.55
CA GLY A 353 26.41 28.25 6.46
C GLY A 353 25.99 27.90 7.90
N PRO A 354 26.90 27.83 8.89
CA PRO A 354 28.30 28.31 8.87
C PRO A 354 29.40 27.22 8.80
N GLY A 355 30.54 27.41 8.08
CA GLY A 355 31.82 26.68 8.31
C GLY A 355 32.69 26.14 7.13
N VAL A 356 32.98 24.82 7.09
CA VAL A 356 33.66 23.99 6.02
C VAL A 356 32.83 22.80 5.44
N PHE A 357 31.50 22.67 5.55
CA PHE A 357 30.47 23.56 6.00
C PHE A 357 30.58 24.93 5.27
N ASN A 358 29.65 25.85 5.44
CA ASN A 358 29.41 26.87 4.39
C ASN A 358 29.02 26.29 3.04
N THR A 359 28.51 27.21 2.24
CA THR A 359 27.45 27.01 1.28
C THR A 359 27.52 28.20 0.33
N ALA A 360 26.96 28.07 -0.86
CA ALA A 360 26.78 29.17 -1.78
C ALA A 360 25.30 29.49 -1.97
N THR A 361 25.11 30.68 -2.48
CA THR A 361 23.87 31.43 -2.46
C THR A 361 23.87 32.24 -3.74
N ALA A 362 22.94 31.91 -4.65
CA ALA A 362 22.38 32.87 -5.59
C ALA A 362 21.17 33.54 -4.92
N GLU A 363 20.61 34.60 -5.49
CA GLU A 363 19.59 35.38 -4.79
C GLU A 363 18.67 36.22 -5.71
N GLY A 364 17.52 36.66 -5.20
CA GLY A 364 16.94 37.91 -5.70
C GLY A 364 15.78 38.60 -4.96
N PRO A 365 15.98 39.42 -3.88
CA PRO A 365 15.20 40.65 -3.49
C PRO A 365 14.86 41.64 -4.63
N ASN A 366 15.05 41.23 -5.89
CA ASN A 366 15.98 41.90 -6.78
C ASN A 366 17.32 42.26 -6.05
N SER A 367 17.82 41.31 -5.21
CA SER A 367 19.22 40.83 -5.06
C SER A 367 20.22 41.45 -4.02
N HIS A 368 21.33 40.81 -3.56
CA HIS A 368 21.93 39.47 -3.76
C HIS A 368 22.67 38.91 -2.47
N ALA A 369 23.09 37.64 -2.54
CA ALA A 369 23.56 36.62 -1.55
C ALA A 369 24.36 36.90 -0.25
N GLY A 370 24.33 35.96 0.73
CA GLY A 370 25.23 35.92 1.90
C GLY A 370 25.69 34.54 2.45
N ALA A 371 26.93 34.44 3.01
CA ALA A 371 27.60 33.23 3.53
C ALA A 371 28.58 33.44 4.72
N LEU A 372 28.60 32.54 5.72
CA LEU A 372 29.13 32.82 7.08
C LEU A 372 30.15 31.81 7.69
N GLY A 373 31.47 31.95 7.50
CA GLY A 373 32.46 31.08 8.16
C GLY A 373 33.78 30.85 7.40
N THR A 374 34.46 29.75 7.74
CA THR A 374 35.86 29.48 7.35
C THR A 374 36.08 29.28 5.84
N ASN A 375 35.14 28.69 5.11
CA ASN A 375 35.19 28.53 3.64
C ASN A 375 34.00 29.25 2.96
N SER A 376 33.65 30.47 3.40
CA SER A 376 32.50 31.21 2.83
C SER A 376 32.65 31.56 1.35
N THR A 377 31.60 31.32 0.57
CA THR A 377 31.42 31.83 -0.79
C THR A 377 29.97 32.28 -0.97
N ALA A 378 29.72 33.56 -1.22
CA ALA A 378 28.41 34.09 -1.60
C ALA A 378 28.57 34.88 -2.90
N GLU A 379 27.70 34.68 -3.90
CA GLU A 379 27.87 35.27 -5.23
C GLU A 379 26.66 36.12 -5.64
N ALA A 380 26.94 37.26 -6.28
CA ALA A 380 25.92 38.23 -6.64
C ALA A 380 25.76 38.47 -8.14
N GLY A 381 24.50 38.66 -8.53
CA GLY A 381 24.07 39.30 -9.75
C GLY A 381 24.30 40.83 -9.78
N PRO A 382 23.82 41.52 -10.84
CA PRO A 382 24.34 42.84 -11.20
C PRO A 382 23.66 44.01 -10.46
N ASN A 383 24.46 44.76 -9.67
CA ASN A 383 24.13 45.98 -8.88
C ASN A 383 23.53 45.73 -7.48
N GLU A 384 23.87 44.58 -6.90
CA GLU A 384 23.03 43.93 -5.90
C GLU A 384 23.85 43.52 -4.65
N THR A 385 23.20 43.15 -3.55
CA THR A 385 23.87 42.92 -2.24
C THR A 385 24.88 41.73 -2.28
N VAL A 386 25.86 41.73 -1.38
CA VAL A 386 26.70 40.55 -1.02
C VAL A 386 27.04 40.60 0.47
N VAL A 387 26.94 39.48 1.19
CA VAL A 387 27.34 39.37 2.60
C VAL A 387 28.25 38.15 2.84
N VAL A 388 29.55 38.30 2.60
CA VAL A 388 30.56 37.31 3.04
C VAL A 388 31.10 37.71 4.41
N TYR A 389 31.02 36.81 5.40
CA TYR A 389 31.67 37.01 6.71
C TYR A 389 32.71 35.92 6.99
N THR A 390 33.97 36.33 7.12
CA THR A 390 35.12 35.49 7.50
C THR A 390 35.72 36.02 8.82
N PRO A 391 35.78 35.21 9.90
CA PRO A 391 36.39 35.59 11.18
C PRO A 391 37.91 35.85 11.14
#